data_AF-K1TH91-F1
#
_entry.id   AF-K1TH91-F1
#
_cell.length_a   1.000
_cell.length_b   1.000
_cell.length_c   1.000
_cell.angle_alpha   90.00
_cell.angle_beta   90.00
_cell.angle_gamma   90.00
#
_symmetry.space_group_name_H-M   'P 1'
#
loop_
_entity.id
_entity.type
_entity.pdbx_description
1 polymer ?
#
loop_
_entity_poly.entity_id
_entity_poly.type
_entity_poly.pdbx_seq_one_letter_code
_entity_poly.pdbx_strand_id
1 'polypeptide(L)'
;ASEVTDKTSVILAATGHSASDWKSDNTDHWKECTVVGCGVIIEGSKAAHTAGEWIIDTPATATTSGSKHKECTVCGYTMTIETIPATGGGEHTHSYGSDWKNDATNHWHECSCGDKADKAAHDFKWVVDKEATATQKGSKHEECRVCGYKKAAVEIPATGTPTEPGKPTDSDSPQTGDNSNMILWIALLFVSGGVVIGITVYSKKKKETLE
;
A
#
# COMPACT_ATOMS: atom_id res chain seq x y z
N ALA A 1 -63.86 -4.97 -70.23
CA ALA A 1 -62.85 -4.80 -69.16
C ALA A 1 -63.60 -4.88 -67.85
N SER A 2 -63.35 -5.93 -67.07
CA SER A 2 -63.81 -5.97 -65.68
C SER A 2 -62.56 -6.18 -64.86
N GLU A 3 -62.09 -5.06 -64.33
CA GLU A 3 -60.96 -4.92 -63.45
C GLU A 3 -61.32 -5.57 -62.11
N VAL A 4 -60.60 -6.63 -61.73
CA VAL A 4 -60.74 -7.21 -60.39
C VAL A 4 -59.81 -6.43 -59.47
N THR A 5 -60.29 -5.31 -58.94
CA THR A 5 -59.70 -4.64 -57.78
C THR A 5 -60.23 -5.31 -56.51
N ASP A 6 -59.66 -6.46 -56.18
CA ASP A 6 -59.82 -7.01 -54.84
C ASP A 6 -58.45 -7.31 -54.26
N LYS A 7 -57.83 -6.27 -53.69
CA LYS A 7 -56.68 -6.42 -52.80
C LYS A 7 -57.19 -6.76 -51.39
N THR A 8 -58.06 -7.75 -51.28
CA THR A 8 -58.39 -8.32 -49.99
C THR A 8 -57.14 -9.02 -49.51
N SER A 9 -56.44 -8.37 -48.59
CA SER A 9 -55.32 -8.91 -47.85
C SER A 9 -55.78 -10.22 -47.23
N VAL A 10 -55.41 -11.34 -47.84
CA VAL A 10 -55.60 -12.65 -47.24
C VAL A 10 -54.72 -12.68 -46.00
N ILE A 11 -55.33 -12.47 -44.83
CA ILE A 11 -54.66 -12.74 -43.55
C ILE A 11 -54.61 -14.26 -43.42
N LEU A 12 -53.60 -14.85 -44.04
CA LEU A 12 -53.22 -16.24 -43.79
C LEU A 12 -52.69 -16.25 -42.35
N ALA A 13 -53.54 -16.64 -41.39
CA ALA A 13 -53.09 -16.87 -40.03
C ALA A 13 -51.95 -17.91 -40.10
N ALA A 14 -50.73 -17.52 -39.73
CA ALA A 14 -49.59 -18.41 -39.74
C ALA A 14 -49.68 -19.40 -38.56
N THR A 15 -50.60 -20.35 -38.66
CA THR A 15 -50.95 -21.37 -37.65
C THR A 15 -49.89 -22.47 -37.49
N GLY A 16 -48.61 -22.16 -37.68
CA GLY A 16 -47.52 -23.16 -37.68
C GLY A 16 -46.26 -22.81 -36.90
N HIS A 17 -46.20 -21.66 -36.21
CA HIS A 17 -45.00 -21.28 -35.48
C HIS A 17 -44.94 -21.99 -34.11
N SER A 18 -44.09 -23.01 -34.01
CA SER A 18 -43.71 -23.62 -32.73
C SER A 18 -42.68 -22.73 -32.04
N ALA A 19 -42.92 -22.40 -30.77
CA ALA A 19 -42.09 -21.46 -30.03
C ALA A 19 -40.91 -22.14 -29.33
N SER A 20 -39.75 -21.48 -29.31
CA SER A 20 -38.57 -21.90 -28.57
C SER A 20 -38.69 -21.67 -27.06
N ASP A 21 -37.70 -22.16 -26.31
CA ASP A 21 -37.38 -21.61 -25.00
C ASP A 21 -37.10 -20.10 -25.09
N TRP A 22 -37.26 -19.39 -23.98
CA TRP A 22 -36.99 -17.96 -23.95
C TRP A 22 -35.54 -17.65 -24.32
N LYS A 23 -35.38 -16.72 -25.24
CA LYS A 23 -34.12 -16.05 -25.56
C LYS A 23 -34.12 -14.69 -24.87
N SER A 24 -32.93 -14.18 -24.56
CA SER A 24 -32.75 -12.89 -23.90
C SER A 24 -31.42 -12.25 -24.28
N ASP A 25 -31.42 -10.92 -24.26
CA ASP A 25 -30.23 -10.08 -24.26
C ASP A 25 -30.31 -9.05 -23.12
N ASN A 26 -29.49 -7.99 -23.16
CA ASN A 26 -29.49 -6.97 -22.11
C ASN A 26 -30.71 -6.03 -22.11
N THR A 27 -31.49 -6.01 -23.19
CA THR A 27 -32.62 -5.08 -23.38
C THR A 27 -33.95 -5.83 -23.31
N ASP A 28 -34.05 -6.94 -24.03
CA ASP A 28 -35.30 -7.63 -24.29
C ASP A 28 -35.18 -9.16 -24.12
N HIS A 29 -36.34 -9.80 -24.08
CA HIS A 29 -36.50 -11.24 -24.20
C HIS A 29 -37.50 -11.56 -25.31
N TRP A 30 -37.34 -12.69 -26.00
CA TRP A 30 -38.20 -13.12 -27.12
C TRP A 30 -38.22 -14.64 -27.28
N LYS A 31 -39.15 -15.14 -28.12
CA LYS A 31 -39.17 -16.53 -28.60
C LYS A 31 -38.94 -16.57 -30.10
N GLU A 32 -38.34 -17.64 -30.57
CA GLU A 32 -38.08 -17.88 -31.98
C GLU A 32 -38.88 -19.08 -32.48
N CYS A 33 -39.13 -19.11 -33.78
CA CYS A 33 -39.74 -20.23 -34.44
C CYS A 33 -38.78 -21.41 -34.55
N THR A 34 -39.16 -22.56 -34.01
CA THR A 34 -38.36 -23.80 -34.06
C THR A 34 -38.59 -24.64 -35.31
N VAL A 35 -39.45 -24.19 -36.23
CA VAL A 35 -39.64 -24.86 -37.53
C VAL A 35 -38.32 -24.80 -38.32
N VAL A 36 -37.89 -25.95 -38.82
CA VAL A 36 -36.63 -26.09 -39.58
C VAL A 36 -36.59 -25.09 -40.73
N GLY A 37 -35.56 -24.24 -40.75
CA GLY A 37 -35.36 -23.21 -41.77
C GLY A 37 -36.11 -21.89 -41.54
N CYS A 38 -36.87 -21.75 -40.45
CA CYS A 38 -37.57 -20.52 -40.10
C CYS A 38 -36.69 -19.59 -39.25
N GLY A 39 -36.45 -19.92 -37.97
CA GLY A 39 -35.56 -19.16 -37.08
C GLY A 39 -35.97 -17.71 -36.81
N VAL A 40 -37.14 -17.27 -37.28
CA VAL A 40 -37.62 -15.89 -37.10
C VAL A 40 -38.12 -15.67 -35.67
N ILE A 41 -37.97 -14.44 -35.18
CA ILE A 41 -38.57 -14.01 -33.90
C ILE A 41 -40.09 -14.05 -34.03
N ILE A 42 -40.77 -14.62 -33.05
CA ILE A 42 -42.24 -14.68 -33.00
C ILE A 42 -42.77 -13.29 -32.64
N GLU A 43 -43.59 -12.74 -33.52
CA GLU A 43 -44.21 -11.42 -33.36
C GLU A 43 -45.02 -11.36 -32.06
N GLY A 44 -44.86 -10.27 -31.30
CA GLY A 44 -45.51 -10.08 -30.00
C GLY A 44 -44.86 -10.84 -28.83
N SER A 45 -43.90 -11.74 -29.07
CA SER A 45 -43.13 -12.37 -27.99
C SER A 45 -42.00 -11.50 -27.47
N LYS A 46 -41.52 -10.54 -28.27
CA LYS A 46 -40.42 -9.66 -27.90
C LYS A 46 -40.90 -8.58 -26.92
N ALA A 47 -40.31 -8.53 -25.73
CA ALA A 47 -40.63 -7.56 -24.70
C ALA A 47 -39.40 -7.19 -23.86
N ALA A 48 -39.41 -5.98 -23.29
CA ALA A 48 -38.42 -5.54 -22.33
C ALA A 48 -38.47 -6.37 -21.04
N HIS A 49 -37.36 -6.44 -20.30
CA HIS A 49 -37.30 -7.21 -19.05
C HIS A 49 -38.21 -6.67 -17.95
N THR A 50 -38.85 -7.60 -17.24
CA THR A 50 -39.65 -7.29 -16.04
C THR A 50 -38.84 -7.69 -14.81
N ALA A 51 -38.33 -6.68 -14.09
CA ALA A 51 -37.48 -6.89 -12.93
C ALA A 51 -38.24 -7.59 -11.79
N GLY A 52 -37.69 -8.69 -11.28
CA GLY A 52 -38.16 -9.36 -10.08
C GLY A 52 -37.69 -8.71 -8.77
N GLU A 53 -37.86 -9.47 -7.69
CA GLU A 53 -37.32 -9.14 -6.37
C GLU A 53 -35.79 -9.24 -6.35
N TRP A 54 -35.19 -8.56 -5.38
CA TRP A 54 -33.75 -8.68 -5.16
C TRP A 54 -33.39 -10.05 -4.59
N ILE A 55 -32.41 -10.70 -5.21
CA ILE A 55 -31.83 -11.96 -4.78
C ILE A 55 -30.46 -11.65 -4.18
N ILE A 56 -30.23 -12.06 -2.93
CA ILE A 56 -28.95 -11.84 -2.25
C ILE A 56 -27.98 -12.96 -2.66
N ASP A 57 -26.94 -12.62 -3.41
CA ASP A 57 -25.89 -13.55 -3.82
C ASP A 57 -24.92 -13.82 -2.69
N THR A 58 -24.47 -12.73 -2.06
CA THR A 58 -23.52 -12.75 -0.96
C THR A 58 -23.98 -11.72 0.06
N PRO A 59 -24.33 -12.13 1.30
CA PRO A 59 -24.69 -11.17 2.33
C PRO A 59 -23.48 -10.30 2.68
N ALA A 60 -23.71 -9.02 2.92
CA ALA A 60 -22.67 -8.14 3.44
C ALA A 60 -22.29 -8.54 4.87
N THR A 61 -21.04 -8.35 5.22
CA THR A 61 -20.53 -8.47 6.59
C THR A 61 -20.14 -7.09 7.14
N ALA A 62 -19.71 -7.08 8.40
CA ALA A 62 -19.15 -5.90 9.06
C ALA A 62 -18.05 -5.20 8.22
N THR A 63 -17.18 -5.99 7.58
CA THR A 63 -15.98 -5.46 6.90
C THR A 63 -15.97 -5.72 5.40
N THR A 64 -16.87 -6.57 4.89
CA THR A 64 -16.89 -6.96 3.48
C THR A 64 -18.25 -6.61 2.88
N SER A 65 -18.24 -5.89 1.76
CA SER A 65 -19.47 -5.64 1.00
C SER A 65 -20.02 -6.93 0.41
N GLY A 66 -21.35 -7.06 0.40
CA GLY A 66 -22.06 -8.16 -0.26
C GLY A 66 -22.46 -7.80 -1.69
N SER A 67 -23.25 -8.66 -2.31
CA SER A 67 -23.85 -8.42 -3.63
C SER A 67 -25.25 -9.01 -3.72
N LYS A 68 -26.05 -8.40 -4.60
CA LYS A 68 -27.40 -8.84 -4.94
C LYS A 68 -27.65 -8.58 -6.41
N HIS A 69 -28.58 -9.32 -7.00
CA HIS A 69 -29.04 -9.09 -8.37
C HIS A 69 -30.57 -9.16 -8.46
N LYS A 70 -31.11 -8.77 -9.61
CA LYS A 70 -32.50 -9.05 -9.98
C LYS A 70 -32.55 -9.97 -11.18
N GLU A 71 -33.59 -10.77 -11.27
CA GLU A 71 -33.86 -11.60 -12.45
C GLU A 71 -35.14 -11.16 -13.15
N CYS A 72 -35.18 -11.33 -14.47
CA CYS A 72 -36.40 -11.15 -15.24
C CYS A 72 -37.41 -12.24 -14.87
N THR A 73 -38.60 -11.87 -14.40
CA THR A 73 -39.62 -12.83 -13.93
C THR A 73 -40.19 -13.71 -15.05
N VAL A 74 -39.96 -13.35 -16.31
CA VAL A 74 -40.48 -14.07 -17.48
C VAL A 74 -39.47 -15.06 -18.05
N CYS A 75 -38.21 -14.63 -18.23
CA CYS A 75 -37.19 -15.42 -18.91
C CYS A 75 -36.00 -15.84 -18.03
N GLY A 76 -35.91 -15.36 -16.79
CA GLY A 76 -34.80 -15.66 -15.86
C GLY A 76 -33.49 -14.96 -16.19
N TYR A 77 -33.48 -13.99 -17.13
CA TYR A 77 -32.28 -13.21 -17.42
C TYR A 77 -31.81 -12.45 -16.18
N THR A 78 -30.55 -12.66 -15.78
CA THR A 78 -29.92 -11.90 -14.70
C THR A 78 -29.70 -10.46 -15.14
N MET A 79 -30.38 -9.56 -14.47
CA MET A 79 -30.34 -8.13 -14.70
C MET A 79 -29.29 -7.47 -13.78
N THR A 80 -29.51 -6.19 -13.45
CA THR A 80 -28.70 -5.35 -12.56
C THR A 80 -28.15 -6.12 -11.37
N ILE A 81 -26.82 -6.08 -11.26
CA ILE A 81 -26.06 -6.52 -10.08
C ILE A 81 -25.69 -5.26 -9.29
N GLU A 82 -26.01 -5.25 -8.01
CA GLU A 82 -25.67 -4.18 -7.08
C GLU A 82 -24.80 -4.71 -5.94
N THR A 83 -23.92 -3.84 -5.45
CA THR A 83 -23.18 -4.09 -4.22
C THR A 83 -24.06 -3.74 -3.02
N ILE A 84 -23.98 -4.58 -1.98
CA ILE A 84 -24.56 -4.30 -0.66
C ILE A 84 -23.41 -3.75 0.19
N PRO A 85 -23.45 -2.47 0.61
CA PRO A 85 -22.39 -1.90 1.43
C PRO A 85 -22.15 -2.76 2.69
N ALA A 86 -20.89 -2.86 3.10
CA ALA A 86 -20.54 -3.46 4.38
C ALA A 86 -21.37 -2.80 5.50
N THR A 87 -21.85 -3.58 6.46
CA THR A 87 -22.76 -3.07 7.51
C THR A 87 -22.04 -2.17 8.52
N GLY A 88 -20.72 -2.03 8.40
CA GLY A 88 -19.85 -1.49 9.43
C GLY A 88 -19.51 -2.58 10.45
N GLY A 89 -18.23 -2.66 10.83
CA GLY A 89 -17.80 -3.40 12.00
C GLY A 89 -18.56 -2.88 13.19
N GLY A 90 -19.38 -3.73 13.81
CA GLY A 90 -20.25 -3.36 14.91
C GLY A 90 -19.53 -2.40 15.84
N GLU A 91 -20.17 -1.26 16.07
CA GLU A 91 -19.73 -0.23 17.00
C GLU A 91 -19.59 -0.89 18.37
N HIS A 92 -18.43 -1.46 18.62
CA HIS A 92 -18.04 -1.92 19.93
C HIS A 92 -17.20 -0.81 20.50
N THR A 93 -17.53 -0.43 21.72
CA THR A 93 -16.67 0.46 22.50
C THR A 93 -15.31 -0.20 22.64
N HIS A 94 -14.27 0.48 22.16
CA HIS A 94 -12.91 0.02 22.35
C HIS A 94 -12.56 0.11 23.84
N SER A 95 -12.33 -1.06 24.43
CA SER A 95 -11.72 -1.19 25.75
C SER A 95 -10.26 -1.57 25.55
N TYR A 96 -9.36 -0.69 25.97
CA TYR A 96 -7.92 -0.93 25.94
C TYR A 96 -7.45 -1.35 27.34
N GLY A 97 -6.66 -2.42 27.41
CA GLY A 97 -6.03 -2.84 28.67
C GLY A 97 -4.94 -1.86 29.10
N SER A 98 -4.52 -1.93 30.37
CA SER A 98 -3.41 -1.12 30.91
C SER A 98 -2.02 -1.59 30.50
N ASP A 99 -1.92 -2.80 29.95
CA ASP A 99 -0.65 -3.39 29.56
C ASP A 99 -0.20 -2.85 28.21
N TRP A 100 1.02 -2.34 28.16
CA TRP A 100 1.65 -1.92 26.93
C TRP A 100 2.07 -3.11 26.07
N LYS A 101 1.65 -3.10 24.81
CA LYS A 101 2.24 -3.92 23.74
C LYS A 101 3.41 -3.19 23.11
N ASN A 102 4.35 -3.94 22.55
CA ASN A 102 5.51 -3.37 21.90
C ASN A 102 6.02 -4.25 20.74
N ASP A 103 6.69 -3.60 19.81
CA ASP A 103 7.54 -4.21 18.79
C ASP A 103 8.93 -3.54 18.81
N ALA A 104 9.79 -3.81 17.84
CA ALA A 104 11.13 -3.22 17.77
C ALA A 104 11.14 -1.69 17.58
N THR A 105 10.04 -1.10 17.10
CA THR A 105 9.94 0.31 16.69
C THR A 105 9.03 1.12 17.61
N ASN A 106 7.92 0.56 18.08
CA ASN A 106 6.85 1.26 18.77
C ASN A 106 6.29 0.48 19.95
N HIS A 107 5.48 1.18 20.75
CA HIS A 107 4.57 0.62 21.75
C HIS A 107 3.14 1.14 21.55
N TRP A 108 2.13 0.39 22.00
CA TRP A 108 0.70 0.72 21.88
C TRP A 108 -0.15 -0.03 22.91
N HIS A 109 -1.38 0.43 23.14
CA HIS A 109 -2.43 -0.37 23.77
C HIS A 109 -3.29 -1.05 22.70
N GLU A 110 -3.70 -2.29 22.97
CA GLU A 110 -4.42 -3.10 21.98
C GLU A 110 -5.80 -3.52 22.49
N CYS A 111 -6.82 -3.33 21.65
CA CYS A 111 -8.16 -3.83 21.89
C CYS A 111 -8.26 -5.30 21.46
N SER A 112 -9.23 -6.04 22.00
CA SER A 112 -9.45 -7.46 21.63
C SER A 112 -9.76 -7.68 20.14
N CYS A 113 -10.18 -6.63 19.42
CA CYS A 113 -10.38 -6.62 17.97
C CYS A 113 -9.10 -6.40 17.15
N GLY A 114 -7.96 -6.14 17.80
CA GLY A 114 -6.67 -5.84 17.16
C GLY A 114 -6.45 -4.36 16.84
N ASP A 115 -7.41 -3.48 17.16
CA ASP A 115 -7.22 -2.03 17.06
C ASP A 115 -6.15 -1.55 18.05
N LYS A 116 -5.37 -0.54 17.65
CA LYS A 116 -4.21 -0.03 18.39
C LYS A 116 -4.39 1.44 18.73
N ALA A 117 -4.35 1.75 20.02
CA ALA A 117 -4.35 3.10 20.55
C ALA A 117 -2.98 3.48 21.14
N ASP A 118 -2.76 4.78 21.33
CA ASP A 118 -1.56 5.36 21.95
C ASP A 118 -0.25 4.90 21.31
N LYS A 119 -0.29 4.62 20.00
CA LYS A 119 0.90 4.13 19.29
C LYS A 119 1.96 5.22 19.25
N ALA A 120 3.12 4.94 19.84
CA ALA A 120 4.25 5.85 19.85
C ALA A 120 5.58 5.11 19.67
N ALA A 121 6.57 5.80 19.11
CA ALA A 121 7.93 5.30 19.05
C ALA A 121 8.53 5.18 20.47
N HIS A 122 9.50 4.30 20.64
CA HIS A 122 10.15 4.10 21.94
C HIS A 122 10.95 5.32 22.42
N ASP A 123 10.77 5.69 23.69
CA ASP A 123 11.66 6.62 24.41
C ASP A 123 12.67 5.82 25.25
N PHE A 124 13.87 5.64 24.72
CA PHE A 124 14.90 4.81 25.31
C PHE A 124 15.76 5.56 26.34
N LYS A 125 16.13 4.85 27.41
CA LYS A 125 17.21 5.23 28.33
C LYS A 125 18.28 4.16 28.38
N TRP A 126 19.54 4.58 28.55
CA TRP A 126 20.62 3.67 28.88
C TRP A 126 20.53 3.22 30.34
N VAL A 127 20.61 1.91 30.57
CA VAL A 127 20.69 1.27 31.89
C VAL A 127 21.98 0.47 31.93
N VAL A 128 22.81 0.71 32.96
CA VAL A 128 24.04 -0.07 33.17
C VAL A 128 23.66 -1.37 33.88
N ASP A 129 23.97 -2.50 33.24
CA ASP A 129 23.74 -3.84 33.80
C ASP A 129 24.91 -4.27 34.67
N LYS A 130 26.12 -3.96 34.22
CA LYS A 130 27.38 -4.25 34.90
C LYS A 130 28.33 -3.09 34.73
N GLU A 131 28.76 -2.51 35.83
CA GLU A 131 29.79 -1.47 35.84
C GLU A 131 31.09 -2.01 35.24
N ALA A 132 31.72 -1.20 34.39
CA ALA A 132 33.08 -1.48 33.92
C ALA A 132 34.08 -1.21 35.06
N THR A 133 35.12 -2.03 35.15
CA THR A 133 36.24 -1.80 36.07
C THR A 133 37.52 -1.50 35.28
N ALA A 134 38.61 -1.22 35.99
CA ALA A 134 39.91 -1.00 35.36
C ALA A 134 40.37 -2.19 34.49
N THR A 135 39.95 -3.42 34.83
CA THR A 135 40.40 -4.65 34.17
C THR A 135 39.28 -5.46 33.52
N GLN A 136 38.02 -5.18 33.83
CA GLN A 136 36.88 -5.93 33.31
C GLN A 136 35.92 -5.02 32.54
N LYS A 137 35.49 -5.49 31.37
CA LYS A 137 34.39 -4.87 30.63
C LYS A 137 33.10 -4.89 31.44
N GLY A 138 32.32 -3.82 31.30
CA GLY A 138 30.94 -3.72 31.77
C GLY A 138 29.94 -4.00 30.65
N SER A 139 28.66 -3.80 30.93
CA SER A 139 27.59 -3.89 29.93
C SER A 139 26.45 -2.93 30.27
N LYS A 140 25.78 -2.44 29.23
CA LYS A 140 24.57 -1.63 29.34
C LYS A 140 23.58 -1.98 28.24
N HIS A 141 22.31 -1.69 28.45
CA HIS A 141 21.28 -1.80 27.41
C HIS A 141 20.43 -0.53 27.34
N GLU A 142 19.68 -0.40 26.25
CA GLU A 142 18.62 0.60 26.14
C GLU A 142 17.27 -0.02 26.52
N GLU A 143 16.54 0.62 27.43
CA GLU A 143 15.20 0.21 27.87
C GLU A 143 14.21 1.34 27.62
N CYS A 144 13.05 1.03 27.05
CA CYS A 144 11.97 1.98 26.84
C CYS A 144 11.34 2.36 28.18
N ARG A 145 11.27 3.66 28.47
CA ARG A 145 10.73 4.19 29.73
C ARG A 145 9.24 3.93 29.92
N VAL A 146 8.51 3.72 28.84
CA VAL A 146 7.05 3.59 28.84
C VAL A 146 6.63 2.13 28.94
N CYS A 147 7.09 1.29 28.02
CA CYS A 147 6.66 -0.10 27.92
C CYS A 147 7.67 -1.13 28.45
N GLY A 148 8.89 -0.71 28.83
CA GLY A 148 9.93 -1.61 29.32
C GLY A 148 10.58 -2.48 28.24
N TYR A 149 10.34 -2.24 26.95
CA TYR A 149 11.03 -2.94 25.87
C TYR A 149 12.54 -2.73 25.96
N LYS A 150 13.32 -3.81 25.94
CA LYS A 150 14.78 -3.80 26.08
C LYS A 150 15.44 -4.18 24.77
N LYS A 151 16.42 -3.38 24.35
CA LYS A 151 17.33 -3.75 23.27
C LYS A 151 18.41 -4.71 23.77
N ALA A 152 19.14 -5.29 22.82
CA ALA A 152 20.34 -6.07 23.14
C ALA A 152 21.35 -5.24 23.94
N ALA A 153 21.97 -5.88 24.93
CA ALA A 153 23.03 -5.25 25.71
C ALA A 153 24.28 -5.05 24.84
N VAL A 154 24.96 -3.92 25.06
CA VAL A 154 26.25 -3.58 24.45
C VAL A 154 27.32 -3.56 25.53
N GLU A 155 28.54 -3.95 25.18
CA GLU A 155 29.68 -3.93 26.09
C GLU A 155 30.16 -2.51 26.38
N ILE A 156 30.58 -2.25 27.61
CA ILE A 156 31.31 -1.04 28.01
C ILE A 156 32.80 -1.43 28.15
N PRO A 157 33.74 -0.76 27.46
CA PRO A 157 35.16 -1.02 27.63
C PRO A 157 35.63 -0.83 29.08
N ALA A 158 36.67 -1.56 29.47
CA ALA A 158 37.34 -1.35 30.77
C ALA A 158 37.92 0.07 30.84
N THR A 159 37.90 0.70 32.02
CA THR A 159 38.32 2.10 32.20
C THR A 159 39.84 2.29 32.18
N GLY A 160 40.62 1.20 32.22
CA GLY A 160 42.06 1.21 32.41
C GLY A 160 42.48 1.53 33.85
N THR A 161 43.72 1.22 34.20
CA THR A 161 44.38 1.70 35.43
C THR A 161 44.97 3.09 35.18
N PRO A 162 44.88 4.04 36.15
CA PRO A 162 45.63 5.28 36.07
C PRO A 162 47.12 4.91 35.99
N THR A 163 47.72 5.10 34.82
CA THR A 163 49.16 4.96 34.68
C THR A 163 49.74 6.34 34.94
N GLU A 164 50.64 6.41 35.91
CA GLU A 164 51.48 7.57 36.22
C GLU A 164 52.09 8.17 34.93
N PRO A 165 52.30 9.50 34.82
CA PRO A 165 52.73 10.11 33.57
C PRO A 165 54.17 9.70 33.25
N GLY A 166 54.34 8.78 32.29
CA GLY A 166 55.65 8.41 31.81
C GLY A 166 55.67 7.38 30.68
N LYS A 167 55.81 7.90 29.44
CA LYS A 167 56.31 7.25 28.21
C LYS A 167 55.28 6.57 27.28
N PRO A 168 55.32 6.86 25.95
CA PRO A 168 54.37 6.32 24.98
C PRO A 168 54.79 4.93 24.50
N THR A 169 53.80 4.08 24.26
CA THR A 169 53.92 2.89 23.39
C THR A 169 52.64 2.76 22.58
N ASP A 170 52.85 2.64 21.28
CA ASP A 170 51.89 2.79 20.19
C ASP A 170 50.85 1.66 20.03
N SER A 171 49.78 2.04 19.32
CA SER A 171 48.89 1.23 18.45
C SER A 171 47.75 0.43 19.08
N ASP A 172 46.58 1.08 19.22
CA ASP A 172 45.51 0.98 18.22
C ASP A 172 44.49 2.10 18.46
N SER A 173 44.51 3.12 17.59
CA SER A 173 43.59 4.25 17.67
C SER A 173 42.37 3.97 16.78
N PRO A 174 41.12 4.09 17.28
CA PRO A 174 39.97 4.08 16.39
C PRO A 174 40.00 5.36 15.56
N GLN A 175 40.13 5.24 14.24
CA GLN A 175 39.82 6.33 13.32
C GLN A 175 38.31 6.62 13.39
N THR A 176 37.89 7.49 14.32
CA THR A 176 36.65 8.27 14.17
C THR A 176 36.99 9.61 13.54
N GLY A 177 37.41 9.54 12.27
CA GLY A 177 37.76 10.69 11.46
C GLY A 177 36.99 10.66 10.15
N ASP A 178 35.66 10.74 10.21
CA ASP A 178 34.85 11.09 9.04
C ASP A 178 35.22 12.52 8.61
N ASN A 179 36.07 12.59 7.61
CA ASN A 179 36.67 13.78 7.01
C ASN A 179 35.76 14.48 5.97
N SER A 180 34.49 14.08 5.90
CA SER A 180 33.54 14.54 4.88
C SER A 180 33.14 16.01 5.00
N ASN A 181 33.33 16.65 6.17
CA ASN A 181 32.97 18.07 6.37
C ASN A 181 34.17 19.04 6.43
N MET A 182 35.39 18.57 6.76
CA MET A 182 36.56 19.47 6.87
C MET A 182 37.13 19.86 5.50
N ILE A 183 36.97 19.00 4.49
CA ILE A 183 37.31 19.32 3.09
C ILE A 183 36.40 20.43 2.55
N LEU A 184 35.12 20.46 2.95
CA LEU A 184 34.16 21.50 2.58
C LEU A 184 34.56 22.89 3.12
N TRP A 185 35.05 22.97 4.36
CA TRP A 185 35.52 24.23 4.96
C TRP A 185 36.88 24.69 4.39
N ILE A 186 37.78 23.77 4.06
CA ILE A 186 39.09 24.10 3.46
C ILE A 186 38.91 24.61 2.02
N ALA A 187 38.02 24.01 1.23
CA ALA A 187 37.69 24.50 -0.11
C ALA A 187 37.08 25.91 -0.09
N LEU A 188 36.26 26.23 0.93
CA LEU A 188 35.66 27.56 1.12
C LEU A 188 36.72 28.65 1.38
N LEU A 189 37.83 28.30 2.04
CA LEU A 189 38.92 29.24 2.32
C LEU A 189 39.79 29.54 1.10
N PHE A 190 39.94 28.60 0.16
CA PHE A 190 40.72 28.84 -1.07
C PHE A 190 39.99 29.66 -2.14
N VAL A 191 38.65 29.78 -2.08
CA VAL A 191 37.90 30.70 -2.96
C VAL A 191 38.11 32.17 -2.58
N SER A 192 38.59 32.46 -1.36
CA SER A 192 38.78 33.84 -0.87
C SER A 192 40.23 34.33 -0.79
N GLY A 193 41.22 33.47 -1.07
CA GLY A 193 42.62 33.75 -0.70
C GLY A 193 43.71 33.40 -1.73
N GLY A 194 43.40 33.31 -3.03
CA GLY A 194 44.37 32.84 -4.04
C GLY A 194 44.49 33.69 -5.29
N VAL A 195 45.11 34.89 -5.23
CA VAL A 195 45.55 35.62 -6.45
C VAL A 195 47.00 36.18 -6.40
N VAL A 196 47.70 36.28 -5.26
CA VAL A 196 48.84 37.23 -5.22
C VAL A 196 50.26 36.65 -5.45
N ILE A 197 50.50 35.33 -5.55
CA ILE A 197 51.89 34.80 -5.57
C ILE A 197 52.41 34.40 -6.97
N GLY A 198 51.61 34.57 -8.03
CA GLY A 198 51.96 34.11 -9.39
C GLY A 198 52.75 35.05 -10.31
N ILE A 199 53.16 36.26 -9.90
CA ILE A 199 53.68 37.27 -10.85
C ILE A 199 55.21 37.50 -10.80
N THR A 200 55.94 37.11 -9.74
CA THR A 200 57.36 37.52 -9.62
C THR A 200 58.40 36.61 -10.28
N VAL A 201 58.04 35.42 -10.79
CA VAL A 201 59.01 34.50 -11.44
C VAL A 201 58.85 34.40 -12.97
N TYR A 202 57.76 34.90 -13.55
CA TYR A 202 57.55 34.83 -15.01
C TYR A 202 58.29 35.93 -15.82
N SER A 203 58.79 36.98 -15.19
CA SER A 203 59.43 38.11 -15.90
C SER A 203 60.92 37.93 -16.21
N LYS A 204 61.55 36.78 -15.93
CA LYS A 204 63.01 36.62 -16.06
C LYS A 204 63.52 35.52 -16.97
N LYS A 205 62.68 34.93 -17.84
CA LYS A 205 63.14 33.88 -18.77
C LYS A 205 62.60 34.00 -20.20
N LYS A 206 62.60 35.21 -20.76
CA LYS A 206 62.49 35.42 -22.22
C LYS A 206 63.42 36.53 -22.70
N LYS A 207 64.70 36.20 -22.80
CA LYS A 207 65.79 36.83 -23.56
C LYS A 207 66.92 35.78 -23.58
N GLU A 208 67.49 35.27 -24.68
CA GLU A 208 67.48 35.62 -26.10
C GLU A 208 67.75 34.36 -26.97
N THR A 209 67.39 34.51 -28.24
CA THR A 209 67.71 33.72 -29.44
C THR A 209 69.22 33.50 -29.62
N LEU A 210 69.65 32.40 -30.26
CA LEU A 210 70.64 32.37 -31.37
C LEU A 210 70.89 30.95 -31.90
N GLU A 211 70.84 30.88 -33.24
CA GLU A 211 71.31 29.88 -34.22
C GLU A 211 70.74 28.45 -34.23
#